data_AF-A0A2J8VD10-F1
#
_entry.id   AF-A0A2J8VD10-F1
#
_cell.length_a   1.000
_cell.length_b   1.000
_cell.length_c   1.000
_cell.angle_alpha   90.00
_cell.angle_beta   90.00
_cell.angle_gamma   90.00
#
_symmetry.space_group_name_H-M   'P 1'
#
loop_
_entity.id
_entity.type
_entity.pdbx_description
1 polymer ?
#
loop_
_entity_poly.entity_id
_entity_poly.type
_entity_poly.pdbx_seq_one_letter_code
_entity_poly.pdbx_strand_id
1 'polypeptide(L)' 'MDLNTIKKRLENKYYAKASECIEDFNTMFSNCYLYNKPGDDIVLMAQTLEKLFMQKLSQMPQE' A
#
# COMPACT_ATOMS: atom_id res chain seq x y z
N MET A 1 1.21 9.14 -2.16
CA MET A 1 0.04 8.25 -2.27
C MET A 1 -0.54 8.03 -0.88
N ASP A 2 -1.85 7.85 -0.75
CA ASP A 2 -2.54 7.62 0.52
C ASP A 2 -3.72 6.65 0.35
N LEU A 3 -4.17 6.03 1.45
CA LEU A 3 -5.22 5.01 1.44
C LEU A 3 -6.56 5.51 0.90
N ASN A 4 -6.92 6.79 1.12
CA ASN A 4 -8.19 7.33 0.65
C ASN A 4 -8.16 7.50 -0.88
N THR A 5 -7.04 7.94 -1.42
CA THR A 5 -6.82 8.02 -2.87
C THR A 5 -6.83 6.62 -3.51
N ILE A 6 -6.11 5.65 -2.93
CA ILE A 6 -6.10 4.26 -3.43
C ILE A 6 -7.50 3.66 -3.42
N LYS A 7 -8.23 3.82 -2.31
CA LYS A 7 -9.62 3.35 -2.18
C LYS A 7 -10.50 3.93 -3.27
N LYS A 8 -10.47 5.24 -3.49
CA LYS A 8 -11.25 5.91 -4.53
C LYS A 8 -10.89 5.40 -5.92
N ARG A 9 -9.60 5.22 -6.23
CA ARG A 9 -9.17 4.66 -7.51
C ARG A 9 -9.71 3.24 -7.71
N LEU A 10 -9.63 2.40 -6.69
CA LEU A 10 -10.15 1.04 -6.73
C LEU A 10 -11.68 1.01 -6.94
N GLU A 11 -12.44 1.79 -6.17
CA GLU A 11 -13.90 1.86 -6.26
C GLU A 11 -14.39 2.41 -7.61
N ASN A 12 -13.62 3.31 -8.23
CA ASN A 12 -13.92 3.87 -9.55
C ASN A 12 -13.36 3.04 -10.71
N LYS A 13 -12.89 1.80 -10.47
CA LYS A 13 -12.31 0.92 -11.50
C LYS A 13 -11.18 1.59 -12.29
N TYR A 14 -10.40 2.44 -11.62
CA TYR A 14 -9.28 3.15 -12.24
C TYR A 14 -8.14 2.20 -12.63
N TYR A 15 -7.90 1.18 -11.81
CA TYR A 15 -6.85 0.19 -12.06
C TYR A 15 -7.34 -0.85 -13.07
N ALA A 16 -6.59 -1.02 -14.16
CA ALA A 16 -6.79 -2.07 -15.14
C ALA A 16 -6.25 -3.42 -14.65
N LYS A 17 -5.23 -3.40 -13.79
CA LYS A 17 -4.59 -4.61 -13.22
C LYS A 17 -4.36 -4.48 -11.73
N ALA A 18 -4.36 -5.60 -11.02
CA ALA A 18 -4.07 -5.62 -9.59
C ALA A 18 -2.68 -5.02 -9.27
N SER A 19 -1.70 -5.25 -10.16
CA SER A 19 -0.34 -4.71 -10.03
C SER A 19 -0.28 -3.20 -9.89
N GLU A 20 -1.17 -2.45 -10.56
CA GLU A 20 -1.20 -0.98 -10.51
C GLU A 20 -1.68 -0.50 -9.14
N CYS A 21 -2.66 -1.18 -8.54
CA CYS A 21 -3.09 -0.88 -7.18
C CYS A 21 -1.98 -1.21 -6.17
N ILE A 22 -1.27 -2.33 -6.37
CA ILE A 22 -0.14 -2.73 -5.51
C ILE A 22 0.99 -1.70 -5.57
N GLU A 23 1.28 -1.16 -6.74
CA GLU A 23 2.32 -0.13 -6.92
C GLU A 23 1.99 1.18 -6.18
N ASP A 24 0.72 1.58 -6.15
CA ASP A 24 0.27 2.73 -5.36
C ASP A 24 0.44 2.48 -3.84
N PHE A 25 0.15 1.26 -3.34
CA PHE A 25 0.45 0.88 -1.96
C PHE A 25 1.95 0.93 -1.67
N ASN A 26 2.78 0.38 -2.56
CA ASN A 26 4.24 0.42 -2.42
C ASN A 26 4.77 1.85 -2.40
N THR A 27 4.23 2.74 -3.24
CA THR A 27 4.55 4.17 -3.25
C THR A 27 4.18 4.83 -1.92
N MET A 28 3.02 4.50 -1.35
CA MET A 28 2.59 5.02 -0.05
C MET A 28 3.58 4.62 1.06
N PHE A 29 3.96 3.34 1.15
CA PHE A 29 4.93 2.87 2.14
C PHE A 29 6.33 3.46 1.91
N SER A 30 6.80 3.46 0.66
CA SER A 30 8.11 4.01 0.29
C SER A 30 8.25 5.48 0.64
N ASN A 31 7.20 6.28 0.38
CA ASN A 31 7.18 7.68 0.79
C ASN A 31 7.24 7.82 2.32
N CYS A 32 6.51 6.98 3.06
CA CYS A 32 6.59 6.97 4.52
C CYS A 32 8.03 6.74 4.99
N TYR A 33 8.74 5.78 4.40
CA TYR A 33 10.11 5.46 4.79
C TYR A 33 11.15 6.48 4.31
N LEU A 34 10.88 7.14 3.18
CA LEU A 34 11.77 8.17 2.64
C LEU A 34 11.74 9.47 3.46
N TYR A 35 10.56 9.87 3.94
CA TYR A 35 10.37 11.17 4.60
C TYR A 35 10.47 11.12 6.12
N ASN A 36 10.32 9.96 6.75
CA ASN A 36 10.32 9.81 8.21
C ASN A 36 11.53 9.02 8.69
N LYS A 37 11.98 9.25 9.93
CA LYS A 37 13.17 8.59 10.45
C LYS A 37 12.85 7.16 10.86
N PRO A 38 13.79 6.21 10.68
CA PRO A 38 13.65 4.87 11.23
C PRO A 38 13.39 4.93 12.75
N GLY A 39 12.35 4.23 13.20
CA GLY A 39 11.93 4.22 14.60
C GLY A 39 10.87 5.23 14.98
N ASP A 40 10.52 6.18 14.11
CA ASP A 40 9.35 7.04 14.33
C ASP A 40 8.07 6.17 14.34
N ASP A 41 7.10 6.51 15.20
CA ASP A 41 5.85 5.74 15.35
C ASP A 41 5.15 5.53 14.00
N ILE A 42 5.15 6.55 13.13
CA ILE A 42 4.54 6.47 11.81
C ILE A 42 5.21 5.42 10.91
N VAL A 43 6.52 5.22 11.03
CA VAL A 43 7.26 4.19 10.29
C VAL A 43 6.91 2.81 10.82
N LEU A 44 6.82 2.62 12.14
CA LEU A 44 6.43 1.36 12.75
C LEU A 44 4.98 0.97 12.40
N MET A 45 4.08 1.96 12.36
CA MET A 45 2.71 1.79 11.89
C MET A 45 2.65 1.38 10.42
N ALA A 46 3.43 2.04 9.55
CA ALA A 46 3.52 1.69 8.13
C ALA A 46 4.06 0.26 7.92
N GLN A 47 5.09 -0.15 8.64
CA GLN A 47 5.63 -1.52 8.59
C GLN A 47 4.60 -2.57 9.03
N THR A 48 3.83 -2.27 10.08
CA THR A 48 2.75 -3.16 10.55
C THR A 48 1.68 -3.31 9.46
N LEU A 49 1.28 -2.20 8.82
CA LEU A 49 0.31 -2.20 7.75
C LEU A 49 0.83 -2.92 6.49
N GLU A 50 2.08 -2.69 6.11
CA GLU A 50 2.74 -3.35 4.96
C GLU A 50 2.78 -4.87 5.15
N LYS A 51 3.08 -5.35 6.36
CA LYS A 51 3.04 -6.78 6.70
C LYS A 51 1.64 -7.37 6.50
N LEU A 52 0.60 -6.68 6.99
CA LEU A 52 -0.78 -7.12 6.79
C LEU A 52 -1.16 -7.11 5.30
N PHE A 53 -0.73 -6.09 4.57
CA PHE A 53 -0.96 -5.99 3.13
C PHE A 53 -0.35 -7.18 2.38
N MET A 54 0.92 -7.52 2.65
CA MET A 54 1.58 -8.69 2.06
C MET A 54 0.86 -10.01 2.37
N GLN A 55 0.35 -10.18 3.59
CA GLN A 55 -0.45 -11.36 3.95
C GLN A 55 -1.76 -11.46 3.16
N LYS A 56 -2.36 -10.31 2.79
CA LYS A 56 -3.55 -10.29 1.93
C LYS A 56 -3.18 -10.57 0.47
N LEU A 57 -2.06 -10.04 -0.01
CA LEU A 57 -1.56 -10.34 -1.35
C LEU A 57 -1.24 -11.83 -1.52
N SER A 58 -0.71 -12.50 -0.50
CA SER A 58 -0.43 -13.94 -0.58
C SER A 58 -1.68 -14.81 -0.71
N GLN A 59 -2.87 -14.25 -0.45
CA GLN A 59 -4.17 -14.91 -0.60
C GLN A 59 -4.89 -14.47 -1.89
N MET A 60 -4.25 -13.64 -2.71
CA MET A 60 -4.84 -13.17 -3.96
C MET A 60 -5.04 -14.35 -4.92
N PRO A 61 -6.23 -14.48 -5.54
CA PRO A 61 -6.44 -15.44 -6.62
C PRO A 61 -5.42 -15.23 -7.74
N GLN A 62 -4.95 -16.31 -8.35
CA GLN A 62 -4.20 -16.21 -9.61
C GLN A 62 -5.15 -15.76 -10.72
N GLU A 63 -4.65 -14.92 -11.62
CA GLU A 63 -5.35 -14.52 -12.85
C GLU A 63 -5.63 -15.73 -13.77
#